data_AF-A0A920T7U2-F1
#
_entry.id   AF-A0A920T7U2-F1
#
_cell.length_a   1.000
_cell.length_b   1.000
_cell.length_c   1.000
_cell.angle_alpha   90.00
_cell.angle_beta   90.00
_cell.angle_gamma   90.00
#
_symmetry.space_group_name_H-M   'P 1'
#
loop_
_entity.id
_entity.type
_entity.pdbx_description
1 polymer ?
#
loop_
_entity_poly.entity_id
_entity_poly.type
_entity_poly.pdbx_seq_one_letter_code
_entity_poly.pdbx_strand_id
1 'polypeptide(L)' 'MTGSGEFVEVQGTAESRAFARDALDRQLDPATSGIVQLTEIQKDVLGDRWPLDA' A
#
# COMPACT_ATOMS: atom_id res chain seq x y z
N MET A 1 -0.71 -4.07 0.31
CA MET A 1 -0.15 -5.02 -0.67
C MET A 1 0.23 -6.28 0.07
N THR A 2 0.31 -7.41 -0.62
CA THR A 2 0.97 -8.60 -0.09
C THR A 2 2.45 -8.30 0.14
N GLY A 3 3.14 -9.13 0.92
CA GLY A 3 4.60 -9.07 1.02
C GLY A 3 5.34 -9.28 -0.31
N SER A 4 4.68 -9.88 -1.30
CA SER A 4 5.17 -10.06 -2.68
C SER A 4 4.95 -8.85 -3.59
N GLY A 5 4.30 -7.78 -3.10
CA GLY A 5 4.05 -6.56 -3.89
C GLY A 5 2.77 -6.58 -4.72
N GLU A 6 1.87 -7.55 -4.49
CA GLU A 6 0.58 -7.62 -5.16
C GLU A 6 -0.46 -6.78 -4.42
N PHE A 7 -1.39 -6.17 -5.16
CA PHE A 7 -2.47 -5.41 -4.54
C PHE A 7 -3.47 -6.36 -3.87
N VAL A 8 -3.80 -6.08 -2.61
CA VAL A 8 -4.92 -6.73 -1.91
C VAL A 8 -6.22 -6.04 -2.31
N GLU A 9 -6.22 -4.71 -2.30
CA GLU A 9 -7.31 -3.88 -2.78
C GLU A 9 -6.77 -2.53 -3.27
N VAL A 10 -7.42 -1.96 -4.29
CA VAL A 10 -7.22 -0.60 -4.77
C VAL A 10 -8.58 0.06 -4.90
N GLN A 11 -8.76 1.18 -4.22
CA GLN A 11 -10.00 1.95 -4.24
C GLN A 11 -9.65 3.40 -4.57
N GLY A 12 -10.27 3.94 -5.63
CA GLY A 12 -10.21 5.37 -5.96
C GLY A 12 -11.61 5.96 -6.07
N THR A 13 -11.85 7.11 -5.43
CA THR A 13 -13.13 7.83 -5.46
C THR A 13 -12.97 9.12 -6.23
N ALA A 14 -13.82 9.34 -7.24
CA ALA A 14 -13.89 10.60 -7.98
C ALA A 14 -14.81 11.61 -7.26
N GLU A 15 -14.35 12.17 -6.13
CA GLU A 15 -15.21 13.01 -5.26
C GLU A 15 -15.70 14.30 -5.93
N SER A 16 -14.94 14.87 -6.87
CA SER A 16 -15.33 16.09 -7.60
C SER A 16 -15.47 15.87 -9.10
N ARG A 17 -14.48 15.20 -9.72
CA ARG A 17 -14.46 14.92 -11.15
C ARG A 17 -13.85 13.56 -11.41
N ALA A 18 -14.28 12.93 -12.50
CA ALA A 18 -13.64 11.73 -13.00
C ALA A 18 -12.15 11.96 -13.23
N PHE A 19 -11.34 10.94 -12.97
CA PHE A 19 -9.91 10.95 -13.19
C PHE A 19 -9.54 9.98 -14.31
N ALA A 20 -8.50 10.32 -15.06
CA ALA A 20 -7.94 9.44 -16.06
C ALA A 20 -7.05 8.39 -15.41
N ARG A 21 -6.79 7.30 -16.14
CA ARG A 21 -5.96 6.19 -15.67
C ARG A 21 -4.57 6.64 -15.20
N ASP A 22 -3.96 7.58 -15.90
CA ASP A 22 -2.64 8.13 -15.56
C ASP A 22 -2.60 8.80 -14.18
N ALA A 23 -3.71 9.41 -13.75
CA ALA A 23 -3.81 10.01 -12.43
C ALA A 23 -3.83 8.95 -11.32
N LEU A 24 -4.51 7.82 -11.54
CA LEU A 24 -4.47 6.68 -10.61
C LEU A 24 -3.06 6.09 -10.53
N ASP A 25 -2.42 5.83 -11.68
CA ASP A 25 -1.07 5.27 -11.72
C ASP A 25 -0.06 6.17 -10.95
N ARG A 26 -0.15 7.50 -11.14
CA ARG A 26 0.68 8.47 -10.38
C ARG A 26 0.45 8.45 -8.88
N GLN A 27 -0.73 8.04 -8.41
CA GLN A 27 -1.01 7.90 -6.98
C GLN A 27 -0.54 6.55 -6.43
N LEU A 28 -0.56 5.51 -7.25
CA LEU A 28 -0.10 4.17 -6.84
C LEU A 28 1.39 4.13 -6.53
N ASP A 29 2.23 4.90 -7.23
CA ASP A 29 3.67 4.96 -6.97
C ASP A 29 4.01 5.42 -5.53
N PRO A 30 3.58 6.61 -5.07
CA PRO A 30 3.84 7.04 -3.70
C PRO A 30 3.09 6.19 -2.66
N ALA A 31 1.89 5.67 -2.97
CA ALA A 31 1.18 4.76 -2.08
C ALA A 31 1.97 3.47 -1.83
N THR A 32 2.53 2.89 -2.89
CA THR A 32 3.39 1.70 -2.83
C THR A 32 4.61 1.96 -1.95
N SER A 33 5.30 3.09 -2.15
CA SER A 33 6.44 3.47 -1.31
C SER A 33 6.04 3.66 0.16
N GLY A 34 4.92 4.32 0.42
CA GLY A 34 4.39 4.50 1.78
C GLY A 34 4.04 3.18 2.46
N ILE A 35 3.44 2.24 1.75
CA ILE A 35 3.14 0.89 2.27
C ILE A 35 4.43 0.15 2.65
N VAL A 36 5.49 0.24 1.85
CA VAL A 36 6.80 -0.35 2.19
C VAL A 36 7.33 0.25 3.49
N GLN A 37 7.33 1.57 3.62
CA GLN A 37 7.80 2.25 4.83
C GLN A 37 6.98 1.86 6.07
N LEU A 38 5.64 1.81 5.96
CA LEU A 38 4.77 1.37 7.04
C LEU A 38 5.00 -0.10 7.40
N THR A 39 5.27 -0.96 6.42
CA THR A 39 5.56 -2.37 6.65
C THR A 39 6.88 -2.54 7.41
N GLU A 40 7.91 -1.75 7.10
CA GLU A 40 9.17 -1.77 7.87
C GLU A 40 8.95 -1.30 9.32
N ILE A 41 8.18 -0.23 9.52
CA ILE A 41 7.82 0.21 10.88
C ILE A 41 7.05 -0.90 11.64
N GLN A 42 6.13 -1.60 10.97
CA GLN A 42 5.41 -2.72 11.58
C GLN A 42 6.34 -3.87 11.99
N LYS A 43 7.31 -4.22 11.13
CA LYS A 43 8.34 -5.22 11.45
C LYS A 43 9.17 -4.82 12.66
N ASP A 44 9.62 -3.56 12.70
CA ASP A 44 10.42 -3.03 13.81
C ASP A 44 9.64 -3.09 15.14
N VAL A 45 8.35 -2.75 15.12
CA VAL A 45 7.49 -2.76 16.31
C VAL A 45 7.16 -4.18 16.77
N LEU A 46 6.93 -5.10 15.84
CA LEU A 46 6.56 -6.49 16.16
C LEU A 46 7.76 -7.35 16.55
N GLY A 47 8.95 -7.04 16.05
CA GLY A 47 10.19 -7.76 16.34
C GLY A 47 10.03 -9.26 16.08
N ASP A 48 10.35 -10.08 17.07
CA ASP A 48 10.28 -11.55 16.99
C ASP A 48 8.86 -12.11 16.75
N ARG A 49 7.82 -11.28 16.87
CA ARG A 49 6.43 -11.66 16.56
C ARG A 49 6.09 -11.49 15.08
N TRP A 50 7.02 -11.03 14.24
CA TRP A 50 6.85 -10.93 12.80
C TRP A 50 7.56 -12.08 12.05
N PRO A 51 6.91 -12.72 11.06
CA PRO A 51 5.52 -12.52 10.65
C PRO A 51 4.57 -13.01 11.74
N LEU A 52 3.41 -12.36 11.86
CA LEU A 52 2.36 -12.82 12.76
C LEU A 52 2.02 -14.26 12.39
N ASP A 53 1.96 -15.15 13.39
CA ASP A 53 1.61 -16.56 13.20
C ASP A 53 0.37 -16.68 12.29
N ALA A 54 0.48 -17.49 11.24
CA ALA A 54 -0.60 -17.78 10.30
C ALA A 54 -1.68 -18.67 10.92
#